data_AF-A0A6A7BGJ9-F1
#
_entry.id   AF-A0A6A7BGJ9-F1
#
_cell.length_a   1.000
_cell.length_b   1.000
_cell.length_c   1.000
_cell.angle_alpha   90.00
_cell.angle_beta   90.00
_cell.angle_gamma   90.00
#
_symmetry.space_group_name_H-M   'P 1'
#
loop_
_entity.id
_entity.type
_entity.pdbx_description
1 polymer ?
#
loop_
_entity_poly.entity_id
_entity_poly.type
_entity_poly.pdbx_seq_one_letter_code
_entity_poly.pdbx_strand_id
1 'polypeptide(L)'
;MRLLHIEGDADIEGSINLSLCELLGGDVPDYAILSHRWREEEVLYADTAAYDKSIAHFKKGFSTLECFCREVSLKGFSYAWSDTCCIDKSSSAELSEAFNSMYSYYADAQICMAYLDDV
;
A
#
# COMPACT_ATOMS: atom_id res chain seq x y z
N MET A 1 3.52 -12.44 -2.24
CA MET A 1 3.44 -10.97 -2.39
C MET A 1 3.02 -10.37 -1.06
N ARG A 2 3.18 -9.06 -0.85
CA ARG A 2 2.74 -8.39 0.39
C ARG A 2 1.64 -7.37 0.09
N LEU A 3 0.64 -7.31 0.96
CA LEU A 3 -0.46 -6.35 0.90
C LEU A 3 -0.53 -5.54 2.20
N LEU A 4 -1.06 -4.34 2.11
CA LEU A 4 -1.55 -3.58 3.24
C LEU A 4 -2.96 -4.07 3.59
N HIS A 5 -3.12 -4.57 4.81
CA HIS A 5 -4.42 -4.83 5.40
C HIS A 5 -4.94 -3.56 6.08
N ILE A 6 -6.17 -3.19 5.73
CA ILE A 6 -6.85 -2.00 6.23
C ILE A 6 -7.80 -2.45 7.33
N GLU A 7 -7.45 -2.14 8.57
CA GLU A 7 -8.24 -2.46 9.76
C GLU A 7 -8.96 -1.20 10.25
N GLY A 8 -10.29 -1.25 10.22
CA GLY A 8 -11.15 -0.15 10.66
C GLY A 8 -12.30 0.08 9.68
N ASP A 9 -13.32 0.77 10.17
CA ASP A 9 -14.48 1.15 9.38
C ASP A 9 -14.32 2.62 8.98
N ALA A 10 -14.19 2.89 7.66
CA ALA A 10 -14.05 4.24 7.14
C ALA A 10 -15.32 5.10 7.32
N ASP A 11 -16.48 4.47 7.63
CA ASP A 11 -17.73 5.17 7.93
C ASP A 11 -17.77 5.78 9.34
N ILE A 12 -16.88 5.30 10.23
CA ILE A 12 -16.70 5.88 11.55
C ILE A 12 -15.51 6.84 11.46
N GLU A 13 -15.62 8.00 12.09
CA GLU A 13 -14.59 9.05 12.21
C GLU A 13 -13.33 8.59 12.99
N GLY A 14 -12.91 7.34 12.78
CA GLY A 14 -11.79 6.67 13.41
C GLY A 14 -10.58 6.60 12.48
N SER A 15 -9.41 6.53 13.10
CA SER A 15 -8.14 6.29 12.41
C SER A 15 -8.16 4.88 11.77
N ILE A 16 -7.95 4.80 10.46
CA ILE A 16 -7.66 3.52 9.81
C ILE A 16 -6.31 2.98 10.32
N ASN A 17 -6.25 1.69 10.61
CA ASN A 17 -5.02 1.02 10.99
C ASN A 17 -4.49 0.24 9.80
N LEU A 18 -3.20 0.38 9.54
CA LEU A 18 -2.52 -0.31 8.45
C LEU A 18 -1.56 -1.35 9.03
N SER A 19 -1.63 -2.57 8.52
CA SER A 19 -0.69 -3.63 8.83
C SER A 19 -0.22 -4.31 7.54
N LEU A 20 1.02 -4.79 7.52
CA LEU A 20 1.53 -5.55 6.37
C LEU A 20 1.18 -7.03 6.53
N CYS A 21 0.53 -7.58 5.52
CA CYS A 21 0.25 -9.01 5.42
C CYS A 21 1.08 -9.64 4.31
N GLU A 22 1.87 -10.63 4.69
CA GLU A 22 2.60 -11.46 3.73
C GLU A 22 1.72 -12.62 3.28
N LEU A 23 1.50 -12.69 1.96
CA LEU A 23 0.72 -13.74 1.33
C LEU A 23 1.67 -14.77 0.73
N LEU A 24 1.75 -15.91 1.42
CA LEU A 24 2.49 -17.09 1.03
C LEU A 24 1.52 -18.09 0.40
N GLY A 25 1.52 -18.21 -0.93
CA GLY A 25 0.63 -19.10 -1.67
C GLY A 25 -0.20 -18.38 -2.73
N GLY A 26 -0.81 -19.14 -3.62
CA GLY A 26 -1.47 -18.64 -4.83
C GLY A 26 -2.88 -18.07 -4.66
N ASP A 27 -3.38 -17.95 -3.43
CA ASP A 27 -4.70 -17.37 -3.16
C ASP A 27 -4.52 -15.94 -2.64
N VAL A 28 -4.53 -14.99 -3.56
CA VAL A 28 -4.40 -13.56 -3.29
C VAL A 28 -5.81 -12.98 -3.14
N PRO A 29 -6.15 -12.35 -2.01
CA PRO A 29 -7.47 -11.75 -1.83
C PRO A 29 -7.65 -10.56 -2.75
N ASP A 30 -8.89 -10.18 -3.02
CA ASP A 30 -9.20 -8.97 -3.78
C ASP A 30 -8.58 -7.73 -3.13
N TYR A 31 -7.88 -6.94 -3.94
CA TYR A 31 -7.16 -5.76 -3.48
C TYR A 31 -7.23 -4.62 -4.49
N ALA A 32 -7.01 -3.42 -3.98
CA ALA A 32 -6.80 -2.23 -4.78
C ALA A 32 -5.31 -1.89 -4.85
N ILE A 33 -4.88 -1.25 -5.94
CA ILE A 33 -3.49 -0.87 -6.19
C ILE A 33 -3.37 0.64 -6.34
N LEU A 34 -2.36 1.23 -5.68
CA LEU A 34 -1.99 2.63 -5.80
C LEU A 34 -0.95 2.80 -6.90
N SER A 35 -1.29 3.58 -7.92
CA SER A 35 -0.34 4.10 -8.89
C SER A 35 -0.05 5.56 -8.56
N HIS A 36 1.20 5.89 -8.27
CA HIS A 36 1.62 7.28 -8.04
C HIS A 36 3.03 7.49 -8.59
N ARG A 37 3.40 8.77 -8.78
CA ARG A 37 4.78 9.15 -9.08
C ARG A 37 5.54 9.24 -7.76
N TRP A 38 6.69 8.60 -7.65
CA TRP A 38 7.52 8.66 -6.43
C TRP A 38 7.93 10.08 -6.08
N ARG A 39 7.90 10.38 -4.77
CA ARG A 39 8.23 11.70 -4.23
C ARG A 39 9.26 11.62 -3.11
N GLU A 40 9.61 12.80 -2.60
CA GLU A 40 10.33 12.90 -1.35
C GLU A 40 9.41 12.50 -0.18
N GLU A 41 9.99 11.82 0.81
CA GLU A 41 9.29 11.43 2.04
C GLU A 41 8.09 10.48 1.80
N GLU A 42 8.25 9.53 0.87
CA GLU A 42 7.33 8.39 0.73
C GLU A 42 7.36 7.49 1.97
N VAL A 43 6.21 6.90 2.28
CA VAL A 43 6.11 5.83 3.28
C VAL A 43 6.71 4.57 2.68
N LEU A 44 7.84 4.14 3.23
CA LEU A 44 8.58 2.97 2.80
C LEU A 44 8.16 1.74 3.59
N TYR A 45 8.52 0.57 3.07
CA TYR A 45 8.36 -0.70 3.78
C TYR A 45 8.82 -0.63 5.24
N ALA A 46 9.99 -0.07 5.50
CA ALA A 46 10.54 0.05 6.85
C ALA A 46 9.64 0.87 7.81
N ASP A 47 8.99 1.93 7.31
CA ASP A 47 8.10 2.76 8.13
C ASP A 47 6.81 2.02 8.50
N THR A 48 6.30 1.21 7.56
CA THR A 48 5.11 0.37 7.79
C THR A 48 5.40 -0.90 8.60
N ALA A 49 6.57 -1.52 8.39
CA ALA A 49 6.96 -2.76 9.05
C ALA A 49 7.41 -2.55 10.50
N ALA A 50 8.02 -1.41 10.80
CA ALA A 50 8.48 -1.09 12.15
C ALA A 50 7.34 -0.74 13.13
N TYR A 51 6.09 -0.65 12.66
CA TYR A 51 4.93 -0.21 13.44
C TYR A 51 5.11 1.15 14.14
N ASP A 52 6.13 1.92 13.74
CA ASP A 52 6.35 3.27 14.24
C ASP A 52 5.48 4.23 13.46
N LYS A 53 4.18 4.17 13.79
CA LYS A 53 3.16 5.08 13.25
C LYS A 53 3.58 6.53 13.42
N SER A 54 4.41 6.87 14.42
CA SER A 54 4.87 8.24 14.64
C SER A 54 5.75 8.72 13.49
N ILE A 55 6.73 7.94 13.04
CA ILE A 55 7.63 8.31 11.94
C ILE A 55 6.86 8.35 10.62
N ALA A 56 6.01 7.35 10.36
CA ALA A 56 5.19 7.32 9.16
C ALA A 56 4.28 8.56 9.09
N HIS A 57 3.65 8.99 10.20
CA HIS A 57 2.73 10.15 10.20
C HIS A 57 3.39 11.48 9.82
N PHE A 58 4.71 11.63 10.03
CA PHE A 58 5.42 12.86 9.68
C PHE A 58 5.82 12.93 8.21
N LYS A 59 5.66 11.84 7.46
CA LYS A 59 6.02 11.77 6.05
C LYS A 59 4.90 12.32 5.18
N LYS A 60 5.26 13.15 4.18
CA LYS A 60 4.28 13.73 3.24
C LYS A 60 3.48 12.66 2.51
N GLY A 61 4.13 11.57 2.10
CA GLY A 61 3.48 10.45 1.42
C GLY A 61 2.46 9.69 2.29
N PHE A 62 2.47 9.87 3.61
CA PHE A 62 1.51 9.21 4.49
C PHE A 62 0.09 9.70 4.27
N SER A 63 -0.09 11.00 4.03
CA SER A 63 -1.42 11.55 3.74
C SER A 63 -2.02 10.95 2.47
N THR A 64 -1.22 10.78 1.41
CA THR A 64 -1.63 10.10 0.17
C THR A 64 -1.99 8.65 0.44
N LEU A 65 -1.15 7.92 1.18
CA LEU A 65 -1.39 6.52 1.52
C LEU A 65 -2.65 6.34 2.36
N GLU A 66 -2.86 7.20 3.38
CA GLU A 66 -4.03 7.17 4.24
C GLU A 66 -5.31 7.46 3.45
N CYS A 67 -5.31 8.52 2.62
CA CYS A 67 -6.43 8.84 1.74
C CYS A 67 -6.73 7.69 0.78
N PHE A 68 -5.70 7.09 0.16
CA PHE A 68 -5.87 5.92 -0.70
C PHE A 68 -6.52 4.75 0.07
N CYS A 69 -5.99 4.37 1.23
CA CYS A 69 -6.55 3.28 2.02
C CYS A 69 -7.99 3.55 2.50
N ARG A 70 -8.33 4.80 2.82
CA ARG A 70 -9.72 5.19 3.14
C ARG A 70 -10.64 4.98 1.94
N GLU A 71 -10.25 5.47 0.77
CA GLU A 71 -11.03 5.28 -0.46
C GLU A 71 -11.20 3.81 -0.84
N VAL A 72 -10.16 3.00 -0.63
CA VAL A 72 -10.19 1.54 -0.83
C VAL A 72 -11.20 0.89 0.12
N SER A 73 -11.18 1.26 1.40
CA SER A 73 -12.13 0.79 2.41
C SER A 73 -13.57 1.18 2.08
N LEU A 74 -13.82 2.42 1.66
CA LEU A 74 -15.15 2.89 1.22
C LEU A 74 -15.67 2.15 -0.03
N LYS A 75 -14.77 1.58 -0.83
CA LYS A 75 -15.12 0.75 -2.00
C LYS A 75 -15.31 -0.73 -1.64
N GLY A 76 -15.21 -1.09 -0.36
CA GLY A 76 -15.44 -2.44 0.15
C GLY A 76 -14.23 -3.37 0.11
N PHE A 77 -13.02 -2.82 -0.04
CA PHE A 77 -11.78 -3.62 -0.06
C PHE A 77 -11.06 -3.51 1.28
N SER A 78 -10.62 -4.67 1.81
CA SER A 78 -9.79 -4.74 3.02
C SER A 78 -8.29 -4.74 2.71
N TYR A 79 -7.92 -4.89 1.44
CA TYR A 79 -6.53 -5.00 1.03
C TYR A 79 -6.15 -3.96 -0.02
N ALA A 80 -4.96 -3.40 0.19
CA ALA A 80 -4.34 -2.40 -0.66
C ALA A 80 -2.90 -2.80 -1.01
N TRP A 81 -2.38 -2.32 -2.13
CA TRP A 81 -0.99 -2.47 -2.51
C TRP A 81 -0.38 -1.14 -2.95
N SER A 82 0.84 -0.87 -2.50
CA SER A 82 1.67 0.22 -3.04
C SER A 82 3.13 -0.23 -3.07
N ASP A 83 3.85 0.10 -4.15
CA ASP A 83 5.22 -0.35 -4.36
C ASP A 83 6.21 0.22 -3.33
N THR A 84 5.89 1.35 -2.70
CA THR A 84 6.74 2.01 -1.71
C THR A 84 6.71 1.30 -0.36
N CYS A 85 5.53 0.85 0.10
CA CYS A 85 5.36 0.17 1.38
C CYS A 85 5.33 -1.36 1.29
N CYS A 86 4.85 -1.93 0.18
CA CYS A 86 4.68 -3.38 0.04
C CYS A 86 5.92 -4.09 -0.52
N ILE A 87 6.94 -3.37 -0.96
CA ILE A 87 8.21 -3.96 -1.44
C ILE A 87 9.34 -3.50 -0.53
N ASP A 88 10.13 -4.44 -0.02
CA ASP A 88 11.39 -4.10 0.63
C ASP A 88 12.46 -3.77 -0.42
N LYS A 89 12.59 -2.47 -0.72
CA LYS A 89 13.58 -1.96 -1.67
C LYS A 89 15.03 -2.12 -1.18
N SER A 90 15.27 -2.48 0.08
CA SER A 90 16.61 -2.80 0.60
C SER A 90 17.07 -4.21 0.23
N SER A 91 16.13 -5.10 -0.09
CA SER A 91 16.39 -6.46 -0.57
C SER A 91 16.47 -6.47 -2.09
N SER A 92 17.68 -6.64 -2.64
CA SER A 92 17.88 -6.71 -4.10
C SER A 92 17.19 -7.91 -4.74
N ALA A 93 17.06 -9.02 -4.00
CA ALA A 93 16.33 -10.20 -4.43
C ALA A 93 14.83 -9.89 -4.57
N GLU A 94 14.24 -9.31 -3.52
CA GLU A 94 12.81 -8.98 -3.52
C GLU A 94 12.49 -7.90 -4.56
N LEU A 95 13.32 -6.87 -4.66
CA LEU A 95 13.16 -5.82 -5.66
C LEU A 95 13.14 -6.41 -7.07
N SER A 96 14.04 -7.36 -7.36
CA SER A 96 14.09 -8.03 -8.67
C SER A 96 12.86 -8.89 -8.93
N GLU A 97 12.39 -9.64 -7.93
CA GLU A 97 11.15 -10.44 -8.02
C GLU A 97 9.92 -9.56 -8.24
N ALA A 98 9.83 -8.47 -7.48
CA ALA A 98 8.74 -7.51 -7.58
C ALA A 98 8.72 -6.82 -8.94
N PHE A 99 9.88 -6.43 -9.50
CA PHE A 99 9.94 -5.88 -10.86
C PHE A 99 9.41 -6.85 -11.92
N ASN A 100 9.77 -8.14 -11.83
CA ASN A 100 9.29 -9.14 -12.77
C ASN A 100 7.80 -9.48 -12.58
N SER A 101 7.25 -9.26 -11.38
CA SER A 101 5.87 -9.61 -11.03
C SER A 101 4.91 -8.42 -11.02
N MET A 102 5.43 -7.18 -11.10
CA MET A 102 4.65 -5.95 -10.95
C MET A 102 3.51 -5.89 -11.98
N TYR A 103 3.78 -6.30 -13.22
CA TYR A 103 2.73 -6.37 -14.25
C TYR A 103 1.54 -7.23 -13.81
N SER A 104 1.81 -8.41 -13.24
CA SER A 104 0.75 -9.29 -12.72
C SER A 104 0.03 -8.66 -11.53
N TYR A 105 0.75 -7.96 -10.64
CA TYR A 105 0.10 -7.26 -9.52
C TYR A 105 -0.86 -6.15 -9.99
N TYR A 106 -0.48 -5.42 -11.04
CA TYR A 106 -1.40 -4.45 -11.64
C TYR A 106 -2.56 -5.11 -12.39
N ALA A 107 -2.33 -6.25 -13.05
CA ALA A 107 -3.34 -6.96 -13.81
C ALA A 107 -4.39 -7.66 -12.92
N ASP A 108 -3.97 -8.15 -11.75
CA ASP A 108 -4.83 -8.90 -10.82
C ASP A 108 -5.55 -7.98 -9.81
N ALA A 109 -5.16 -6.70 -9.72
CA ALA A 109 -5.82 -5.73 -8.86
C ALA A 109 -7.24 -5.42 -9.37
N GLN A 110 -8.22 -5.39 -8.46
CA GLN A 110 -9.61 -5.10 -8.80
C GLN A 110 -9.83 -3.63 -9.15
N ILE A 111 -9.04 -2.74 -8.52
CA ILE A 111 -9.09 -1.30 -8.74
C ILE A 111 -7.67 -0.76 -8.78
N CYS A 112 -7.35 0.04 -9.79
CA CYS A 112 -6.16 0.85 -9.84
C CYS A 112 -6.52 2.32 -9.61
N MET A 113 -6.02 2.91 -8.52
CA MET A 113 -6.20 4.32 -8.22
C MET A 113 -4.93 5.07 -8.56
N ALA A 114 -5.03 6.01 -9.51
CA ALA A 114 -3.94 6.89 -9.86
C ALA A 114 -4.00 8.18 -9.03
N TYR A 115 -2.94 8.46 -8.27
CA TYR A 115 -2.74 9.75 -7.62
C TYR A 115 -1.77 10.59 -8.44
N LEU A 116 -2.29 11.67 -9.00
CA LEU A 116 -1.56 12.65 -9.79
C LEU A 116 -1.68 13.99 -9.06
N ASP A 117 -0.60 14.47 -8.48
CA ASP A 117 -0.61 15.73 -7.72
C ASP A 117 0.16 16.87 -8.42
N ASP A 118 0.68 16.61 -9.61
CA ASP A 118 1.27 17.60 -10.52
C ASP A 118 0.31 18.08 -11.63
N VAL A 119 -1.00 17.86 -11.48
CA VAL A 119 -2.07 18.26 -12.44
C VAL A 119 -3.22 19.00 -11.78
#